data_AF-A0A4R3ADD0-F1
#
_entry.id   AF-A0A4R3ADD0-F1
#
_cell.length_a   1.000
_cell.length_b   1.000
_cell.length_c   1.000
_cell.angle_alpha   90.00
_cell.angle_beta   90.00
_cell.angle_gamma   90.00
#
_symmetry.space_group_name_H-M   'P 1'
#
loop_
_entity.id
_entity.type
_entity.pdbx_description
1 polymer ?
#
loop_
_entity_poly.entity_id
_entity_poly.type
_entity_poly.pdbx_seq_one_letter_code
_entity_poly.pdbx_strand_id
1 'polypeptide(L)' 'MTDKQREALKLLLRDHARRSAVDRETARQSLIDEGIYTQDGELAPEFGGKTAEGAQPSLT' A
#
# COMPACT_ATOMS: atom_id res chain seq x y z
N MET A 1 -19.96 -6.69 -17.09
CA MET A 1 -18.87 -7.62 -16.72
C MET A 1 -19.43 -9.04 -16.79
N THR A 2 -18.81 -9.94 -17.54
CA THR A 2 -19.25 -11.34 -17.68
C THR A 2 -18.62 -12.24 -16.62
N ASP A 3 -19.17 -13.42 -16.38
CA ASP A 3 -18.62 -14.35 -15.37
C ASP A 3 -17.17 -14.75 -15.68
N LYS A 4 -16.82 -14.91 -16.96
CA LYS A 4 -15.44 -15.15 -17.39
C LYS A 4 -14.50 -13.99 -17.00
N GLN A 5 -14.95 -12.75 -17.15
CA GLN A 5 -14.17 -11.58 -16.75
C GLN A 5 -14.02 -11.51 -15.22
N ARG A 6 -15.04 -11.92 -14.47
CA ARG A 6 -15.01 -11.95 -13.00
C ARG A 6 -13.98 -12.98 -12.49
N GLU A 7 -13.97 -14.18 -13.07
CA GLU A 7 -13.00 -15.21 -12.69
C GLU A 7 -11.57 -14.82 -13.09
N ALA A 8 -11.37 -14.19 -14.25
CA ALA A 8 -10.06 -13.67 -14.64
C ALA A 8 -9.56 -12.59 -13.67
N LEU A 9 -10.44 -11.68 -13.23
CA LEU A 9 -10.10 -10.66 -12.24
C LEU A 9 -9.72 -11.28 -10.88
N LYS A 10 -10.45 -12.30 -10.43
CA LYS A 10 -10.11 -13.02 -9.18
C LYS A 10 -8.73 -13.67 -9.26
N LEU A 11 -8.38 -14.25 -10.41
CA LEU A 11 -7.08 -14.88 -10.61
C LEU A 11 -5.94 -13.84 -10.53
N LEU A 12 -6.11 -12.70 -11.20
CA LEU A 12 -5.17 -11.58 -11.17
C LEU A 12 -4.98 -11.03 -9.76
N LEU A 13 -6.07 -10.85 -9.00
CA LEU A 13 -6.01 -10.37 -7.62
C LEU A 13 -5.26 -11.34 -6.70
N ARG A 14 -5.49 -12.65 -6.82
CA ARG A 14 -4.75 -13.67 -6.05
C ARG A 14 -3.27 -13.67 -6.37
N ASP A 15 -2.93 -13.53 -7.65
CA ASP A 15 -1.54 -13.53 -8.09
C ASP A 15 -0.81 -12.25 -7.68
N HIS A 16 -1.46 -11.09 -7.78
CA HIS A 16 -0.95 -9.82 -7.25
C HIS A 16 -0.71 -9.90 -5.74
N ALA A 17 -1.69 -10.37 -4.96
CA ALA A 17 -1.55 -10.54 -3.52
C ALA A 17 -0.41 -11.49 -3.13
N ARG A 18 -0.22 -12.58 -3.88
CA ARG A 18 0.91 -13.50 -3.67
C ARG A 18 2.25 -12.82 -3.95
N ARG A 19 2.37 -12.04 -5.04
CA ARG A 19 3.63 -11.37 -5.39
C ARG A 19 3.98 -10.28 -4.39
N SER A 20 3.01 -9.45 -3.99
CA SER A 20 3.20 -8.43 -2.95
C SER A 20 3.57 -9.04 -1.59
N ALA A 21 3.24 -10.31 -1.32
CA ALA A 21 3.62 -10.98 -0.08
C ALA A 21 5.02 -11.63 -0.11
N VAL A 22 5.58 -11.91 -1.30
CA VAL A 22 6.85 -12.64 -1.44
C VAL A 22 8.03 -11.70 -1.68
N ASP A 23 7.81 -10.62 -2.42
CA ASP A 23 8.87 -9.68 -2.76
C ASP A 23 8.75 -8.38 -1.95
N ARG A 24 9.81 -8.07 -1.19
CA ARG A 24 9.84 -6.91 -0.29
C ARG A 24 9.72 -5.60 -1.05
N GLU A 25 10.28 -5.53 -2.26
CA GLU A 25 10.21 -4.33 -3.10
C GLU A 25 8.79 -4.10 -3.63
N THR A 26 8.15 -5.16 -4.15
CA THR A 26 6.74 -5.13 -4.56
C THR A 26 5.81 -4.79 -3.39
N ALA A 27 6.05 -5.35 -2.21
CA ALA A 27 5.30 -5.00 -1.00
C ALA A 27 5.42 -3.52 -0.65
N ARG A 28 6.66 -2.99 -0.69
CA ARG A 28 6.94 -1.58 -0.42
C ARG A 28 6.22 -0.68 -1.43
N GLN A 29 6.28 -1.04 -2.72
CA GLN A 29 5.64 -0.25 -3.77
C GLN A 29 4.11 -0.27 -3.63
N SER A 30 3.49 -1.41 -3.34
CA SER A 30 2.04 -1.47 -3.08
C SER A 30 1.63 -0.55 -1.93
N LEU A 31 2.40 -0.53 -0.84
CA LEU A 31 2.12 0.35 0.29
C LEU A 31 2.33 1.84 -0.03
N ILE A 32 3.23 2.17 -0.96
CA ILE A 32 3.39 3.54 -1.47
C ILE A 32 2.24 3.92 -2.40
N ASP A 33 1.85 3.02 -3.31
CA ASP A 33 0.75 3.25 -4.26
C ASP A 33 -0.60 3.43 -3.53
N GLU A 34 -0.78 2.75 -2.38
CA GLU A 34 -1.92 2.91 -1.49
C GLU A 34 -1.85 4.19 -0.63
N GLY A 35 -0.75 4.95 -0.68
CA GLY A 35 -0.54 6.18 0.08
C GLY A 35 -0.22 5.97 1.56
N ILE A 36 0.06 4.72 1.98
CA ILE A 36 0.39 4.39 3.37
C ILE A 36 1.83 4.82 3.69
N TYR A 37 2.73 4.67 2.72
CA TYR A 37 4.12 5.13 2.82
C TYR A 37 4.45 6.16 1.73
N THR A 38 5.39 7.05 2.01
CA THR A 38 6.00 7.96 1.05
C THR A 38 7.05 7.22 0.20
N GLN A 39 7.48 7.83 -0.91
CA GLN A 39 8.55 7.27 -1.75
C GLN A 39 9.86 7.06 -0.97
N ASP A 40 10.10 7.90 0.04
CA ASP A 40 11.23 7.83 0.96
C ASP A 40 11.11 6.69 1.99
N GLY A 41 9.97 6.00 2.03
CA GLY A 41 9.72 4.89 2.94
C GLY A 41 9.29 5.33 4.34
N GLU A 42 8.92 6.60 4.52
CA GLU A 42 8.29 7.10 5.74
C GLU A 42 6.79 6.85 5.69
N LEU A 43 6.14 6.72 6.83
CA LEU A 43 4.68 6.60 6.87
C LEU A 43 4.06 7.91 6.37
N ALA A 44 2.91 7.87 5.70
CA ALA A 44 2.21 9.09 5.34
C ALA A 44 1.58 9.76 6.60
N PRO A 45 1.43 11.10 6.60
CA PRO A 45 0.94 11.86 7.75
C PRO A 45 -0.38 11.37 8.33
N GLU A 46 -1.35 11.02 7.47
CA GLU A 46 -2.66 10.51 7.87
C GLU A 46 -2.61 9.18 8.63
N PHE A 47 -1.50 8.45 8.53
CA PHE A 47 -1.26 7.21 9.26
C PHE A 47 -0.30 7.39 10.44
N GLY A 48 0.17 8.61 10.72
CA GLY A 48 1.11 8.92 11.81
C GLY A 48 2.55 9.23 11.36
N GLY A 49 2.75 9.43 10.06
CA GLY A 49 4.00 9.92 9.48
C GLY A 49 4.40 11.31 9.92
N LYS A 50 5.70 11.61 9.92
CA LYS A 50 6.19 12.96 10.19
C LYS A 50 5.94 13.84 8.98
N THR A 51 5.11 14.87 9.13
CA THR A 51 5.07 16.00 8.17
C THR A 51 6.37 16.80 8.28
N ALA A 52 6.82 17.37 7.16
CA ALA A 52 8.00 18.25 7.13
C ALA A 52 7.87 19.46 8.08
N GLU A 53 6.65 19.82 8.46
CA GLU A 53 6.37 20.64 9.65
C GLU A 53 5.99 19.75 10.83
N GLY A 54 6.94 19.59 11.76
CA GLY A 54 6.60 19.34 13.15
C GLY A 54 6.37 17.89 13.56
N ALA A 55 7.14 17.48 14.55
CA ALA A 55 6.82 16.34 15.40
C ALA A 55 5.35 16.34 15.84
N GLN A 56 4.71 15.18 15.68
CA GLN A 56 3.53 14.66 16.38
C GLN A 56 2.67 15.67 17.17
N PRO A 57 1.38 15.87 16.84
CA PRO A 57 0.44 16.21 17.88
C PRO A 57 0.24 14.97 18.77
N SER A 58 0.85 15.03 19.96
CA SER A 58 0.48 14.21 21.11
C SER A 58 -1.05 14.26 21.30
N LEU A 59 -1.73 13.14 21.09
CA LEU A 59 -3.11 12.97 21.52
C LEU A 59 -3.11 12.72 23.04
N THR A 60 -3.27 13.80 23.81
CA THR A 60 -3.63 13.77 25.23
C THR A 60 -5.13 13.98 25.38
#